data_AF-A0A2T7CN32-F1
#
_entry.id   AF-A0A2T7CN32-F1
#
_cell.length_a   1.000
_cell.length_b   1.000
_cell.length_c   1.000
_cell.angle_alpha   90.00
_cell.angle_beta   90.00
_cell.angle_gamma   90.00
#
_symmetry.space_group_name_H-M   'P 1'
#
loop_
_entity.id
_entity.type
_entity.pdbx_description
1 polymer ?
#
loop_
_entity_poly.entity_id
_entity_poly.type
_entity_poly.pdbx_seq_one_letter_code
_entity_poly.pdbx_strand_id
1 'polypeptide(L)'
;MGDGGKLDKAKNALCFVIRKLTDRDRLCVVQFHHEASRLCPLRRATEAAQAELEALVRGLVAGGGTNIQKGLKIGLGVVNGRRVIAGRAASVMLMSDGEENNGDARSVAPGDVPVHTFGFGSGHDARLLGAVADKSLGGVFNYVADSDSPTNLTETFSQVLGGLLTIIAQDLELIVTPLPGEATIRKPVDAGSFPVIPATDGSSSVTVRFGTLYSAEERKVIVELALSDRTASRPYRANVVQVQYKFTFQGQRVMSDPDRITILRGRGTAAGDPAADAPAQVRTEVARRRHVDAIKAAMEKAEGDRLEDARDILAEALRALERIVDPMVDMLRRELQRLLELFRTKDTYREQGRPYAISSLASHGRQRFTARGDAEEVRLFATRRMDTYLEQAKRPDEKPPSADEDVREEPEPERAVPQDCERWTVMSVALRLLATVLSLLAFSIMRTSGWDGDRYGRYEPYRLVTTCTRSFFLCSFFFWDHIFVWTKKTTLFLNIKDKPAYVVCIHIIDIYIKNYKSS
;
A
#
# COMPACT_ATOMS: atom_id res chain seq x y z
N MET A 1 -5.88 -37.41 -0.78
CA MET A 1 -6.38 -36.56 0.33
C MET A 1 -7.37 -35.57 -0.28
N GLY A 2 -8.47 -35.27 0.41
CA GLY A 2 -9.56 -34.47 -0.15
C GLY A 2 -9.21 -32.98 -0.34
N ASP A 3 -10.04 -32.28 -1.12
CA ASP A 3 -9.97 -30.90 -1.65
C ASP A 3 -9.60 -29.77 -0.65
N GLY A 4 -9.53 -30.03 0.66
CA GLY A 4 -9.25 -29.01 1.68
C GLY A 4 -10.26 -27.84 1.71
N GLY A 5 -11.41 -28.00 1.05
CA GLY A 5 -12.38 -26.94 0.80
C GLY A 5 -11.85 -25.80 -0.08
N LYS A 6 -10.76 -25.99 -0.84
CA LYS A 6 -10.14 -24.90 -1.62
C LYS A 6 -11.09 -24.34 -2.67
N LEU A 7 -11.77 -25.21 -3.41
CA LEU A 7 -12.77 -24.78 -4.40
C LEU A 7 -13.98 -24.12 -3.72
N ASP A 8 -14.40 -24.61 -2.56
CA ASP A 8 -15.54 -24.01 -1.84
C ASP A 8 -15.19 -22.62 -1.25
N LYS A 9 -13.96 -22.41 -0.77
CA LYS A 9 -13.44 -21.07 -0.42
C LYS A 9 -13.47 -20.14 -1.62
N ALA A 10 -13.08 -20.63 -2.81
CA ALA A 10 -13.15 -19.84 -4.05
C ALA A 10 -14.60 -19.50 -4.43
N LYS A 11 -15.53 -20.47 -4.35
CA LYS A 11 -16.96 -20.23 -4.56
C LYS A 11 -17.51 -19.16 -3.61
N ASN A 12 -17.16 -19.22 -2.33
CA ASN A 12 -17.57 -18.24 -1.33
C ASN A 12 -17.03 -16.83 -1.63
N ALA A 13 -15.75 -16.72 -1.99
CA ALA A 13 -15.14 -15.46 -2.42
C ALA A 13 -15.85 -14.85 -3.65
N LEU A 14 -16.28 -15.69 -4.59
CA LEU A 14 -17.01 -15.24 -5.78
C LEU A 14 -18.47 -14.90 -5.52
N CYS A 15 -19.16 -15.64 -4.65
CA CYS A 15 -20.48 -15.23 -4.16
C CYS A 15 -20.39 -13.85 -3.46
N PHE A 16 -19.35 -13.60 -2.65
CA PHE A 16 -19.12 -12.28 -2.07
C PHE A 16 -18.97 -11.21 -3.16
N VAL A 17 -18.08 -11.41 -4.15
CA VAL A 17 -17.93 -10.47 -5.29
C VAL A 17 -19.28 -10.18 -5.95
N ILE A 18 -20.03 -11.22 -6.33
CA ILE A 18 -21.32 -11.08 -7.02
C ILE A 18 -22.31 -10.22 -6.22
N ARG A 19 -22.40 -10.42 -4.89
CA ARG A 19 -23.30 -9.69 -3.98
C ARG A 19 -22.96 -8.21 -3.81
N LYS A 20 -21.67 -7.85 -3.93
CA LYS A 20 -21.20 -6.46 -3.83
C LYS A 20 -21.48 -5.64 -5.09
N LEU A 21 -21.45 -6.26 -6.27
CA LEU A 21 -21.72 -5.59 -7.55
C LEU A 21 -23.17 -5.10 -7.65
N THR A 22 -23.42 -4.09 -8.49
CA THR A 22 -24.79 -3.60 -8.79
C THR A 22 -25.15 -3.74 -10.27
N ASP A 23 -26.37 -3.37 -10.65
CA ASP A 23 -26.85 -3.40 -12.05
C ASP A 23 -26.03 -2.52 -13.01
N ARG A 24 -25.25 -1.57 -12.46
CA ARG A 24 -24.28 -0.74 -13.17
C ARG A 24 -23.01 -1.50 -13.52
N ASP A 25 -22.63 -2.49 -12.73
CA ASP A 25 -21.40 -3.26 -12.95
C ASP A 25 -21.65 -4.45 -13.88
N ARG A 26 -20.59 -4.96 -14.50
CA ARG A 26 -20.64 -6.16 -15.34
C ARG A 26 -19.64 -7.19 -14.87
N LEU A 27 -20.05 -8.45 -14.85
CA LEU A 27 -19.22 -9.60 -14.51
C LEU A 27 -19.17 -10.60 -15.68
N CYS A 28 -18.02 -11.23 -15.85
CA CYS A 28 -17.85 -12.43 -16.66
C CYS A 28 -16.96 -13.41 -15.87
N VAL A 29 -17.38 -14.68 -15.81
CA VAL A 29 -16.64 -15.76 -15.16
C VAL A 29 -16.03 -16.68 -16.22
N VAL A 30 -14.73 -16.91 -16.12
CA VAL A 30 -13.95 -17.83 -16.96
C VAL A 30 -13.38 -18.90 -16.03
N GLN A 31 -13.74 -20.15 -16.27
CA GLN A 31 -13.18 -21.31 -15.57
C GLN A 31 -12.05 -21.88 -16.41
N PHE A 32 -10.97 -22.33 -15.77
CA PHE A 32 -9.97 -23.12 -16.46
C PHE A 32 -9.27 -24.17 -15.58
N HIS A 33 -8.69 -25.12 -16.30
CA HIS A 33 -8.01 -26.32 -15.87
C HIS A 33 -7.06 -26.73 -17.03
N HIS A 34 -7.05 -27.96 -17.54
CA HIS A 34 -6.37 -28.27 -18.83
C HIS A 34 -6.96 -27.46 -20.00
N GLU A 35 -8.28 -27.31 -20.03
CA GLU A 35 -9.05 -26.46 -20.94
C GLU A 35 -9.51 -25.17 -20.25
N ALA A 36 -9.95 -24.18 -21.02
CA ALA A 36 -10.50 -22.93 -20.48
C ALA A 36 -11.80 -22.57 -21.21
N SER A 37 -12.83 -22.19 -20.45
CA SER A 37 -14.15 -21.88 -20.98
C SER A 37 -14.76 -20.65 -20.30
N ARG A 38 -15.55 -19.93 -21.07
CA ARG A 38 -16.35 -18.80 -20.58
C ARG A 38 -17.69 -19.34 -20.10
N LEU A 39 -18.00 -19.19 -18.82
CA LEU A 39 -19.23 -19.72 -18.25
C LEU A 39 -20.44 -18.79 -18.48
N CYS A 40 -20.21 -17.47 -18.61
CA CYS A 40 -21.27 -16.50 -18.87
C CYS A 40 -20.81 -15.35 -19.79
N PRO A 41 -21.73 -14.73 -20.56
CA PRO A 41 -21.44 -13.46 -21.24
C PRO A 41 -21.13 -12.35 -20.23
N LEU A 42 -20.44 -11.29 -20.67
CA LEU A 42 -20.15 -10.10 -19.87
C LEU A 42 -21.46 -9.33 -19.65
N ARG A 43 -22.17 -9.69 -18.59
CA ARG A 43 -23.56 -9.28 -18.29
C ARG A 43 -23.60 -8.34 -17.09
N ARG A 44 -24.63 -7.49 -17.02
CA ARG A 44 -24.88 -6.64 -15.86
C ARG A 44 -25.23 -7.48 -14.63
N ALA A 45 -24.78 -7.08 -13.45
CA ALA A 45 -25.12 -7.73 -12.19
C ALA A 45 -26.45 -7.19 -11.61
N THR A 46 -27.55 -7.33 -12.38
CA THR A 46 -28.91 -7.14 -11.86
C THR A 46 -29.23 -8.21 -10.81
N GLU A 47 -30.21 -8.00 -9.92
CA GLU A 47 -30.58 -8.97 -8.87
C GLU A 47 -30.87 -10.38 -9.43
N ALA A 48 -31.63 -10.47 -10.53
CA ALA A 48 -31.86 -11.74 -11.22
C ALA A 48 -30.56 -12.36 -11.77
N ALA A 49 -29.66 -11.54 -12.31
CA ALA A 49 -28.37 -12.01 -12.79
C ALA A 49 -27.44 -12.44 -11.65
N GLN A 50 -27.51 -11.82 -10.47
CA GLN A 50 -26.73 -12.23 -9.29
C GLN A 50 -27.12 -13.66 -8.87
N ALA A 51 -28.41 -13.97 -8.80
CA ALA A 51 -28.88 -15.33 -8.47
C ALA A 51 -28.39 -16.38 -9.48
N GLU A 52 -28.47 -16.09 -10.79
CA GLU A 52 -27.94 -16.97 -11.85
C GLU A 52 -26.41 -17.14 -11.76
N LEU A 53 -25.68 -16.05 -11.49
CA LEU A 53 -24.22 -16.06 -11.34
C LEU A 53 -23.78 -16.84 -10.09
N GLU A 54 -24.49 -16.70 -8.97
CA GLU A 54 -24.24 -17.49 -7.76
C GLU A 54 -24.49 -18.98 -8.00
N ALA A 55 -25.59 -19.35 -8.67
CA ALA A 55 -25.88 -20.74 -9.01
C ALA A 55 -24.80 -21.35 -9.92
N LEU A 56 -24.36 -20.59 -10.93
CA LEU A 56 -23.26 -20.96 -11.83
C LEU A 56 -21.94 -21.17 -11.07
N VAL A 57 -21.60 -20.26 -10.15
CA VAL A 57 -20.39 -20.38 -9.31
C VAL A 57 -20.48 -21.58 -8.37
N ARG A 58 -21.62 -21.78 -7.69
CA ARG A 58 -21.86 -22.94 -6.81
C ARG A 58 -21.67 -24.27 -7.55
N GLY A 59 -22.07 -24.31 -8.83
CA GLY A 59 -21.90 -25.44 -9.74
C GLY A 59 -20.48 -25.70 -10.27
N LEU A 60 -19.47 -24.90 -9.92
CA LEU A 60 -18.08 -25.17 -10.29
C LEU A 60 -17.61 -26.52 -9.71
N VAL A 61 -16.94 -27.32 -10.54
CA VAL A 61 -16.36 -28.62 -10.18
C VAL A 61 -14.88 -28.64 -10.54
N ALA A 62 -14.03 -29.16 -9.66
CA ALA A 62 -12.61 -29.33 -9.92
C ALA A 62 -12.36 -30.24 -11.14
N GLY A 63 -11.48 -29.80 -12.04
CA GLY A 63 -11.04 -30.55 -13.20
C GLY A 63 -9.51 -30.62 -13.24
N GLY A 64 -8.95 -31.62 -13.92
CA GLY A 64 -7.50 -31.80 -13.96
C GLY A 64 -6.77 -30.80 -14.88
N GLY A 65 -5.52 -30.49 -14.52
CA GLY A 65 -4.60 -29.63 -15.27
C GLY A 65 -4.75 -28.14 -14.95
N THR A 66 -3.77 -27.33 -15.36
CA THR A 66 -3.73 -25.89 -15.08
C THR A 66 -3.09 -25.14 -16.24
N ASN A 67 -3.92 -24.45 -17.04
CA ASN A 67 -3.56 -23.69 -18.23
C ASN A 67 -3.88 -22.20 -18.04
N ILE A 68 -3.03 -21.50 -17.30
CA ILE A 68 -3.17 -20.08 -16.93
C ILE A 68 -3.18 -19.21 -18.19
N GLN A 69 -2.35 -19.54 -19.16
CA GLN A 69 -2.25 -18.85 -20.45
C GLN A 69 -3.58 -18.85 -21.21
N LYS A 70 -4.27 -19.98 -21.30
CA LYS A 70 -5.54 -20.10 -22.05
C LYS A 70 -6.68 -19.39 -21.31
N GLY A 71 -6.75 -19.53 -19.99
CA GLY A 71 -7.67 -18.75 -19.16
C GLY A 71 -7.47 -17.24 -19.34
N LEU A 72 -6.22 -16.77 -19.24
CA LEU A 72 -5.87 -15.35 -19.36
C LEU A 72 -6.17 -14.79 -20.76
N LYS A 73 -5.90 -15.55 -21.82
CA LYS A 73 -6.26 -15.18 -23.20
C LYS A 73 -7.77 -15.02 -23.39
N ILE A 74 -8.60 -15.91 -22.83
CA ILE A 74 -10.07 -15.75 -22.86
C ILE A 74 -10.50 -14.53 -22.03
N GLY A 75 -9.90 -14.35 -20.85
CA GLY A 75 -10.14 -13.20 -19.97
C GLY A 75 -9.93 -11.86 -20.67
N LEU A 76 -8.72 -11.66 -21.20
CA LEU A 76 -8.34 -10.47 -21.96
C LEU A 76 -9.15 -10.32 -23.26
N GLY A 77 -9.48 -11.42 -23.94
CA GLY A 77 -10.32 -11.41 -25.13
C GLY A 77 -11.72 -10.84 -24.87
N VAL A 78 -12.34 -11.20 -23.73
CA VAL A 78 -13.64 -10.64 -23.32
C VAL A 78 -13.52 -9.17 -22.90
N VAL A 79 -12.41 -8.77 -22.24
CA VAL A 79 -12.15 -7.35 -21.93
C VAL A 79 -11.97 -6.53 -23.21
N ASN A 80 -11.19 -7.00 -24.17
CA ASN A 80 -10.86 -6.27 -25.39
C ASN A 80 -12.04 -6.24 -26.38
N GLY A 81 -12.87 -7.29 -26.41
CA GLY A 81 -14.12 -7.34 -27.18
C GLY A 81 -15.29 -6.56 -26.57
N ARG A 82 -15.12 -5.93 -25.40
CA ARG A 82 -16.20 -5.14 -24.76
C ARG A 82 -16.42 -3.82 -25.48
N ARG A 83 -17.67 -3.36 -25.56
CA ARG A 83 -17.94 -1.96 -25.92
C ARG A 83 -17.34 -1.06 -24.84
N VAL A 84 -16.33 -0.28 -25.21
CA VAL A 84 -15.73 0.78 -24.40
C VAL A 84 -16.77 1.90 -24.28
N ILE A 85 -17.08 2.29 -23.04
CA ILE A 85 -18.04 3.36 -22.73
C ILE A 85 -17.36 4.27 -21.71
N ALA A 86 -17.54 5.58 -21.88
CA ALA A 86 -17.12 6.60 -20.93
C ALA A 86 -17.50 6.23 -19.48
N GLY A 87 -16.58 6.47 -18.54
CA GLY A 87 -16.82 6.23 -17.11
C GLY A 87 -16.85 4.77 -16.65
N ARG A 88 -16.32 3.83 -17.43
CA ARG A 88 -16.14 2.43 -17.00
C ARG A 88 -14.69 1.99 -16.99
N ALA A 89 -14.24 1.50 -15.85
CA ALA A 89 -12.98 0.78 -15.71
C ALA A 89 -13.22 -0.72 -15.90
N ALA A 90 -12.21 -1.47 -16.36
CA ALA A 90 -12.25 -2.93 -16.39
C ALA A 90 -10.97 -3.52 -15.85
N SER A 91 -11.08 -4.61 -15.10
CA SER A 91 -9.95 -5.32 -14.49
C SER A 91 -10.17 -6.83 -14.55
N VAL A 92 -9.07 -7.58 -14.56
CA VAL A 92 -9.03 -9.04 -14.48
C VAL A 92 -8.57 -9.47 -13.08
N MET A 93 -9.29 -10.39 -12.44
CA MET A 93 -8.88 -11.07 -11.21
C MET A 93 -8.65 -12.55 -11.50
N LEU A 94 -7.39 -13.00 -11.48
CA LEU A 94 -6.94 -14.34 -11.85
C LEU A 94 -6.43 -15.08 -10.60
N MET A 95 -7.05 -16.19 -10.23
CA MET A 95 -6.75 -16.90 -8.99
C MET A 95 -6.38 -18.36 -9.21
N SER A 96 -5.20 -18.77 -8.73
CA SER A 96 -4.66 -20.14 -8.85
C SER A 96 -4.03 -20.66 -7.56
N ASP A 97 -4.20 -21.97 -7.31
CA ASP A 97 -3.61 -22.72 -6.21
C ASP A 97 -2.50 -23.70 -6.65
N GLY A 98 -2.16 -23.70 -7.95
CA GLY A 98 -1.27 -24.67 -8.61
C GLY A 98 -0.24 -24.03 -9.53
N GLU A 99 0.72 -24.84 -10.00
CA GLU A 99 1.67 -24.47 -11.06
C GLU A 99 1.05 -24.66 -12.45
N GLU A 100 1.43 -23.81 -13.42
CA GLU A 100 1.02 -23.99 -14.81
C GLU A 100 1.74 -25.21 -15.42
N ASN A 101 0.95 -26.19 -15.87
CA ASN A 101 1.45 -27.43 -16.49
C ASN A 101 1.15 -27.51 -18.00
N ASN A 102 0.46 -26.51 -18.55
CA ASN A 102 0.17 -26.42 -19.98
C ASN A 102 0.13 -24.95 -20.42
N GLY A 103 1.11 -24.52 -21.21
CA GLY A 103 1.27 -23.13 -21.68
C GLY A 103 2.33 -22.34 -20.91
N ASP A 104 2.48 -21.07 -21.26
CA ASP A 104 3.22 -20.08 -20.47
C ASP A 104 2.43 -18.76 -20.43
N ALA A 105 1.77 -18.49 -19.31
CA ALA A 105 1.03 -17.26 -19.09
C ALA A 105 1.93 -16.02 -19.12
N ARG A 106 3.25 -16.17 -18.86
CA ARG A 106 4.22 -15.08 -18.99
C ARG A 106 4.35 -14.62 -20.45
N SER A 107 4.02 -15.44 -21.44
CA SER A 107 3.97 -15.06 -22.86
C SER A 107 2.84 -14.08 -23.22
N VAL A 108 1.84 -13.92 -22.35
CA VAL A 108 0.66 -13.08 -22.62
C VAL A 108 0.93 -11.63 -22.23
N ALA A 109 0.67 -10.71 -23.17
CA ALA A 109 0.69 -9.28 -22.90
C ALA A 109 -0.73 -8.79 -22.53
N PRO A 110 -0.98 -8.36 -21.28
CA PRO A 110 -2.29 -7.81 -20.88
C PRO A 110 -2.50 -6.36 -21.36
N GLY A 111 -1.42 -5.65 -21.72
CA GLY A 111 -1.47 -4.23 -22.08
C GLY A 111 -1.89 -3.35 -20.90
N ASP A 112 -2.67 -2.31 -21.19
CA ASP A 112 -3.16 -1.36 -20.17
C ASP A 112 -4.34 -1.91 -19.33
N VAL A 113 -4.72 -3.20 -19.46
CA VAL A 113 -5.75 -3.85 -18.63
C VAL A 113 -5.11 -4.35 -17.33
N PRO A 114 -5.51 -3.87 -16.14
CA PRO A 114 -5.00 -4.38 -14.86
C PRO A 114 -5.31 -5.87 -14.69
N VAL A 115 -4.32 -6.66 -14.29
CA VAL A 115 -4.49 -8.08 -13.92
C VAL A 115 -4.06 -8.26 -12.46
N HIS A 116 -5.01 -8.41 -11.57
CA HIS A 116 -4.77 -8.81 -10.18
C HIS A 116 -4.67 -10.32 -10.12
N THR A 117 -3.54 -10.84 -9.65
CA THR A 117 -3.32 -12.28 -9.50
C THR A 117 -3.42 -12.68 -8.03
N PHE A 118 -3.91 -13.90 -7.78
CA PHE A 118 -4.12 -14.45 -6.44
C PHE A 118 -3.47 -15.84 -6.39
N GLY A 119 -2.42 -15.99 -5.59
CA GLY A 119 -1.76 -17.26 -5.33
C GLY A 119 -2.29 -17.89 -4.06
N PHE A 120 -2.96 -19.05 -4.16
CA PHE A 120 -3.69 -19.65 -3.05
C PHE A 120 -3.04 -20.90 -2.46
N GLY A 121 -2.54 -20.77 -1.24
CA GLY A 121 -1.85 -21.83 -0.51
C GLY A 121 -0.44 -22.08 -1.00
N SER A 122 0.13 -23.22 -0.61
CA SER A 122 1.52 -23.61 -0.87
C SER A 122 1.81 -24.09 -2.30
N GLY A 123 0.78 -24.40 -3.11
CA GLY A 123 0.95 -25.09 -4.41
C GLY A 123 1.10 -24.20 -5.65
N HIS A 124 0.97 -22.87 -5.52
CA HIS A 124 0.91 -21.96 -6.67
C HIS A 124 2.31 -21.49 -7.14
N ASP A 125 2.49 -21.24 -8.44
CA ASP A 125 3.70 -20.56 -8.94
C ASP A 125 3.60 -19.04 -8.69
N ALA A 126 4.10 -18.61 -7.53
CA ALA A 126 4.17 -17.20 -7.13
C ALA A 126 4.96 -16.32 -8.12
N ARG A 127 5.99 -16.88 -8.78
CA ARG A 127 6.81 -16.13 -9.75
C ARG A 127 6.04 -15.90 -11.05
N LEU A 128 5.27 -16.90 -11.51
CA LEU A 128 4.37 -16.78 -12.66
C LEU A 128 3.28 -15.76 -12.40
N LEU A 129 2.54 -15.90 -11.29
CA LEU A 129 1.45 -15.01 -10.95
C LEU A 129 1.94 -13.58 -10.68
N GLY A 130 3.10 -13.42 -10.05
CA GLY A 130 3.79 -12.13 -9.92
C GLY A 130 4.11 -11.49 -11.28
N ALA A 131 4.76 -12.24 -12.18
CA ALA A 131 5.14 -11.74 -13.50
C ALA A 131 3.92 -11.42 -14.40
N VAL A 132 2.83 -12.16 -14.30
CA VAL A 132 1.58 -11.88 -15.03
C VAL A 132 0.94 -10.58 -14.55
N ALA A 133 0.89 -10.34 -13.23
CA ALA A 133 0.37 -9.09 -12.68
C ALA A 133 1.27 -7.89 -13.04
N ASP A 134 2.58 -8.03 -12.92
CA ASP A 134 3.51 -6.92 -13.13
C ASP A 134 3.53 -6.42 -14.58
N LYS A 135 3.32 -7.32 -15.56
CA LYS A 135 3.15 -6.97 -16.98
C LYS A 135 1.91 -6.14 -17.30
N SER A 136 1.01 -5.91 -16.33
CA SER A 136 -0.20 -5.11 -16.50
C SER A 136 -0.09 -3.70 -15.91
N LEU A 137 -0.82 -2.74 -16.48
CA LEU A 137 -0.91 -1.40 -15.90
C LEU A 137 -1.90 -1.37 -14.72
N GLY A 138 -1.39 -1.54 -13.50
CA GLY A 138 -2.15 -1.37 -12.24
C GLY A 138 -2.50 -2.68 -11.53
N GLY A 139 -2.16 -3.83 -12.12
CA GLY A 139 -2.28 -5.13 -11.47
C GLY A 139 -1.28 -5.33 -10.33
N VAL A 140 -1.60 -6.27 -9.45
CA VAL A 140 -0.78 -6.67 -8.29
C VAL A 140 -0.98 -8.16 -8.02
N PHE A 141 0.05 -8.80 -7.48
CA PHE A 141 -0.05 -10.16 -6.95
C PHE A 141 -0.46 -10.13 -5.48
N ASN A 142 -1.39 -11.02 -5.11
CA ASN A 142 -1.90 -11.20 -3.77
C ASN A 142 -1.62 -12.65 -3.34
N TYR A 143 -0.95 -12.81 -2.22
CA TYR A 143 -0.72 -14.12 -1.61
C TYR A 143 -1.80 -14.41 -0.58
N VAL A 144 -2.45 -15.56 -0.71
CA VAL A 144 -3.42 -16.11 0.24
C VAL A 144 -2.79 -17.36 0.84
N ALA A 145 -2.40 -17.31 2.11
CA ALA A 145 -1.79 -18.46 2.79
C ALA A 145 -2.80 -19.62 2.95
N ASP A 146 -2.29 -20.86 3.00
CA ASP A 146 -3.08 -22.00 3.48
C ASP A 146 -3.42 -21.74 4.96
N SER A 147 -4.70 -21.76 5.31
CA SER A 147 -5.18 -21.59 6.69
C SER A 147 -6.50 -22.30 6.90
N ASP A 148 -6.83 -22.59 8.16
CA ASP A 148 -8.11 -23.21 8.54
C ASP A 148 -9.30 -22.25 8.45
N SER A 149 -9.06 -20.93 8.34
CA SER A 149 -10.11 -19.92 8.16
C SER A 149 -10.91 -20.19 6.87
N PRO A 150 -12.25 -20.29 6.92
CA PRO A 150 -13.08 -20.46 5.74
C PRO A 150 -13.19 -19.18 4.89
N THR A 151 -12.76 -18.02 5.42
CA THR A 151 -12.93 -16.70 4.82
C THR A 151 -11.65 -16.10 4.24
N ASN A 152 -10.46 -16.67 4.50
CA ASN A 152 -9.17 -16.08 4.10
C ASN A 152 -9.07 -15.65 2.62
N LEU A 153 -9.66 -16.43 1.72
CA LEU A 153 -9.71 -16.11 0.28
C LEU A 153 -10.75 -15.01 -0.02
N THR A 154 -11.91 -15.04 0.63
CA THR A 154 -12.94 -14.00 0.57
C THR A 154 -12.42 -12.66 1.07
N GLU A 155 -11.69 -12.64 2.19
CA GLU A 155 -11.03 -11.47 2.79
C GLU A 155 -10.03 -10.83 1.82
N THR A 156 -9.25 -11.64 1.11
CA THR A 156 -8.28 -11.14 0.13
C THR A 156 -8.98 -10.60 -1.13
N PHE A 157 -10.02 -11.29 -1.61
CA PHE A 157 -10.83 -10.80 -2.74
C PHE A 157 -11.56 -9.51 -2.40
N SER A 158 -12.09 -9.38 -1.18
CA SER A 158 -12.85 -8.21 -0.75
C SER A 158 -12.00 -6.95 -0.68
N GLN A 159 -10.74 -7.06 -0.26
CA GLN A 159 -9.78 -5.95 -0.25
C GLN A 159 -9.49 -5.43 -1.67
N VAL A 160 -9.19 -6.31 -2.63
CA VAL A 160 -8.98 -5.90 -4.03
C VAL A 160 -10.25 -5.30 -4.63
N LEU A 161 -11.42 -5.90 -4.33
CA LEU A 161 -12.72 -5.42 -4.79
C LEU A 161 -13.07 -4.04 -4.22
N GLY A 162 -12.74 -3.76 -2.95
CA GLY A 162 -12.96 -2.46 -2.31
C GLY A 162 -12.16 -1.33 -2.98
N GLY A 163 -10.97 -1.62 -3.49
CA GLY A 163 -10.22 -0.71 -4.36
C GLY A 163 -10.87 -0.55 -5.74
N LEU A 164 -11.17 -1.66 -6.42
CA LEU A 164 -11.75 -1.65 -7.76
C LEU A 164 -13.10 -0.89 -7.84
N LEU A 165 -13.94 -0.99 -6.81
CA LEU A 165 -15.21 -0.25 -6.74
C LEU A 165 -15.08 1.21 -6.32
N THR A 166 -13.89 1.65 -5.86
CA THR A 166 -13.59 3.04 -5.48
C THR A 166 -12.68 3.77 -6.48
N ILE A 167 -12.58 3.31 -7.75
CA ILE A 167 -11.81 4.03 -8.77
C ILE A 167 -12.38 5.44 -8.98
N ILE A 168 -11.59 6.46 -8.65
CA ILE A 168 -11.93 7.89 -8.82
C ILE A 168 -11.26 8.50 -10.06
N ALA A 169 -10.17 7.91 -10.56
CA ALA A 169 -9.47 8.39 -11.73
C ALA A 169 -8.98 7.22 -12.60
N GLN A 170 -9.10 7.35 -13.92
CA GLN A 170 -8.47 6.50 -14.92
C GLN A 170 -7.39 7.29 -15.67
N ASP A 171 -6.54 6.60 -16.44
CA ASP A 171 -5.50 7.20 -17.28
C ASP A 171 -4.64 8.26 -16.56
N LEU A 172 -4.44 8.09 -15.25
CA LEU A 172 -3.72 9.05 -14.42
C LEU A 172 -2.27 9.11 -14.90
N GLU A 173 -1.81 10.33 -15.12
CA GLU A 173 -0.45 10.68 -15.50
C GLU A 173 0.02 11.84 -14.63
N LEU A 174 1.26 11.77 -14.14
CA LEU A 174 1.95 12.88 -13.49
C LEU A 174 3.02 13.41 -14.45
N ILE A 175 2.93 14.69 -14.78
CA ILE A 175 3.81 15.39 -15.71
C ILE A 175 4.71 16.32 -14.91
N VAL A 176 6.01 16.06 -14.92
CA VAL A 176 7.03 16.81 -14.18
C VAL A 176 7.90 17.54 -15.18
N THR A 177 7.85 18.87 -15.17
CA THR A 177 8.53 19.74 -16.15
C THR A 177 9.59 20.59 -15.45
N PRO A 178 10.90 20.43 -15.75
CA PRO A 178 11.93 21.29 -15.17
C PRO A 178 11.82 22.71 -15.74
N LEU A 179 12.15 23.73 -14.95
CA LEU A 179 12.19 25.10 -15.43
C LEU A 179 13.54 25.38 -16.12
N PRO A 180 13.56 25.78 -17.41
CA PRO A 180 14.79 26.01 -18.15
C PRO A 180 15.72 27.01 -17.49
N GLY A 181 17.01 26.65 -17.37
CA GLY A 181 18.03 27.51 -16.77
C GLY A 181 18.00 27.60 -15.23
N GLU A 182 17.10 26.88 -14.56
CA GLU A 182 17.05 26.72 -13.10
C GLU A 182 17.42 25.30 -12.67
N ALA A 183 16.84 24.27 -13.29
CA ALA A 183 17.12 22.88 -12.95
C ALA A 183 17.00 21.94 -14.17
N THR A 184 17.55 20.75 -14.04
CA THR A 184 17.32 19.60 -14.93
C THR A 184 16.94 18.38 -14.09
N ILE A 185 16.12 17.48 -14.66
CA ILE A 185 15.71 16.25 -13.97
C ILE A 185 16.82 15.21 -14.15
N ARG A 186 17.34 14.68 -13.04
CA ARG A 186 18.22 13.50 -13.07
C ARG A 186 17.40 12.26 -13.40
N LYS A 187 17.97 11.37 -14.21
CA LYS A 187 17.36 10.10 -14.60
C LYS A 187 18.09 8.94 -13.92
N PRO A 188 17.39 7.86 -13.54
CA PRO A 188 15.94 7.66 -13.65
C PRO A 188 15.16 8.47 -12.59
N VAL A 189 13.88 8.76 -12.87
CA VAL A 189 12.92 9.23 -11.86
C VAL A 189 12.39 8.00 -11.12
N ASP A 190 12.35 8.03 -9.79
CA ASP A 190 11.86 6.90 -9.01
C ASP A 190 10.34 6.98 -8.80
N ALA A 191 9.64 6.23 -9.64
CA ALA A 191 8.19 6.02 -9.59
C ALA A 191 7.84 4.56 -9.21
N GLY A 192 8.72 3.84 -8.52
CA GLY A 192 8.48 2.43 -8.18
C GLY A 192 8.41 1.53 -9.41
N SER A 193 7.25 0.91 -9.64
CA SER A 193 6.99 0.03 -10.81
C SER A 193 6.18 0.73 -11.92
N PHE A 194 5.85 2.01 -11.78
CA PHE A 194 5.07 2.73 -12.78
C PHE A 194 5.90 3.09 -14.01
N PRO A 195 5.38 2.90 -15.24
CA PRO A 195 6.09 3.29 -16.45
C PRO A 195 6.38 4.80 -16.46
N VAL A 196 7.66 5.14 -16.49
CA VAL A 196 8.14 6.50 -16.72
C VAL A 196 8.40 6.66 -18.21
N ILE A 197 7.70 7.57 -18.87
CA ILE A 197 8.04 8.03 -20.23
C ILE A 197 9.12 9.10 -20.05
N PRO A 198 10.38 8.82 -20.43
CA PRO A 198 11.45 9.79 -20.30
C PRO A 198 11.35 10.84 -21.42
N ALA A 199 11.68 12.07 -21.06
CA ALA A 199 12.16 13.06 -22.01
C ALA A 199 13.31 12.51 -22.89
N THR A 200 13.48 13.03 -24.10
CA THR A 200 14.65 12.76 -24.95
C THR A 200 15.96 13.27 -24.32
N ASP A 201 15.90 14.37 -23.56
CA ASP A 201 17.02 14.96 -22.81
C ASP A 201 16.68 15.15 -21.31
N GLY A 202 17.55 15.76 -20.51
CA GLY A 202 17.28 16.09 -19.09
C GLY A 202 16.49 17.38 -18.87
N SER A 203 16.13 18.07 -19.96
CA SER A 203 15.58 19.43 -19.97
C SER A 203 14.09 19.47 -20.37
N SER A 204 13.57 18.39 -20.95
CA SER A 204 12.16 18.23 -21.29
C SER A 204 11.39 17.54 -20.16
N SER A 205 10.05 17.53 -20.25
CA SER A 205 9.18 16.95 -19.22
C SER A 205 9.25 15.42 -19.15
N VAL A 206 9.05 14.88 -17.94
CA VAL A 206 8.95 13.44 -17.67
C VAL A 206 7.51 13.13 -17.28
N THR A 207 6.94 12.06 -17.85
CA THR A 207 5.56 11.65 -17.55
C THR A 207 5.54 10.27 -16.90
N VAL A 208 5.01 10.17 -15.68
CA VAL A 208 4.77 8.90 -14.98
C VAL A 208 3.35 8.42 -15.28
N ARG A 209 3.18 7.24 -15.87
CA ARG A 209 1.86 6.63 -16.14
C ARG A 209 1.39 5.80 -14.94
N PHE A 210 0.37 6.28 -14.26
CA PHE A 210 -0.21 5.67 -13.07
C PHE A 210 -1.42 4.77 -13.35
N GLY A 211 -2.17 5.00 -14.43
CA GLY A 211 -3.35 4.20 -14.76
C GLY A 211 -4.54 4.54 -13.85
N THR A 212 -5.09 3.57 -13.12
CA THR A 212 -6.22 3.81 -12.19
C THR A 212 -5.76 4.24 -10.81
N LEU A 213 -6.51 5.15 -10.17
CA LEU A 213 -6.35 5.54 -8.76
C LEU A 213 -7.65 5.30 -7.98
N TYR A 214 -7.55 4.69 -6.80
CA TYR A 214 -8.66 4.44 -5.90
C TYR A 214 -8.89 5.62 -4.94
N SER A 215 -10.10 5.73 -4.38
CA SER A 215 -10.40 6.71 -3.33
C SER A 215 -9.51 6.47 -2.11
N ALA A 216 -8.94 7.54 -1.57
CA ALA A 216 -7.94 7.53 -0.49
C ALA A 216 -6.64 6.75 -0.80
N GLU A 217 -6.31 6.47 -2.07
CA GLU A 217 -4.98 5.98 -2.48
C GLU A 217 -4.02 7.16 -2.72
N GLU A 218 -2.87 7.17 -2.04
CA GLU A 218 -1.79 8.16 -2.24
C GLU A 218 -0.63 7.53 -3.02
N ARG A 219 -0.01 8.27 -3.96
CA ARG A 219 1.18 7.82 -4.70
C ARG A 219 2.27 8.89 -4.73
N LYS A 220 3.46 8.49 -4.30
CA LYS A 220 4.67 9.32 -4.18
C LYS A 220 5.63 9.03 -5.33
N VAL A 221 6.37 10.05 -5.76
CA VAL A 221 7.43 9.96 -6.77
C VAL A 221 8.62 10.76 -6.25
N ILE A 222 9.81 10.17 -6.26
CA ILE A 222 11.04 10.92 -5.95
C ILE A 222 11.64 11.41 -7.27
N VAL A 223 11.82 12.72 -7.37
CA VAL A 223 12.46 13.38 -8.52
C VAL A 223 13.74 14.04 -8.01
N GLU A 224 14.90 13.54 -8.45
CA GLU A 224 16.18 14.21 -8.22
C GLU A 224 16.39 15.36 -9.21
N LEU A 225 16.83 16.51 -8.71
CA LEU A 225 17.05 17.71 -9.51
C LEU A 225 18.52 18.13 -9.48
N ALA A 226 19.13 18.27 -10.65
CA ALA A 226 20.41 18.95 -10.80
C ALA A 226 20.15 20.45 -11.01
N LEU A 227 20.41 21.24 -9.96
CA LEU A 227 20.25 22.70 -10.00
C LEU A 227 21.34 23.35 -10.84
N SER A 228 20.96 24.24 -11.76
CA SER A 228 21.90 25.09 -12.51
C SER A 228 22.67 26.01 -11.57
N ASP A 229 23.94 26.30 -11.90
CA ASP A 229 24.69 27.30 -11.13
C ASP A 229 24.21 28.72 -11.45
N ARG A 230 23.94 29.45 -10.37
CA ARG A 230 23.44 30.82 -10.30
C ARG A 230 24.05 31.55 -9.09
N THR A 231 25.28 31.16 -8.69
CA THR A 231 26.07 31.72 -7.57
C THR A 231 26.05 33.25 -7.53
N ALA A 232 26.26 33.91 -8.68
CA ALA A 232 26.31 35.37 -8.79
C ALA A 232 24.99 36.10 -8.42
N SER A 233 23.84 35.41 -8.47
CA SER A 233 22.50 36.03 -8.33
C SER A 233 21.83 35.77 -6.97
N ARG A 234 22.56 35.23 -5.99
CA ARG A 234 21.99 34.83 -4.69
C ARG A 234 21.94 36.00 -3.68
N PRO A 235 20.95 36.06 -2.77
CA PRO A 235 19.84 35.12 -2.60
C PRO A 235 18.63 35.47 -3.46
N TYR A 236 17.90 34.45 -3.93
CA TYR A 236 16.62 34.61 -4.63
C TYR A 236 15.73 33.36 -4.49
N ARG A 237 14.44 33.49 -4.82
CA ARG A 237 13.50 32.36 -4.91
C ARG A 237 13.42 31.87 -6.35
N ALA A 238 13.56 30.57 -6.55
CA ALA A 238 13.58 29.93 -7.86
C ALA A 238 12.45 28.92 -7.99
N ASN A 239 11.63 29.04 -9.03
CA ASN A 239 10.78 27.95 -9.50
C ASN A 239 11.69 26.94 -10.23
N VAL A 240 11.82 25.71 -9.70
CA VAL A 240 12.73 24.70 -10.28
C VAL A 240 11.98 23.66 -11.10
N VAL A 241 10.74 23.35 -10.73
CA VAL A 241 9.89 22.35 -11.39
C VAL A 241 8.44 22.84 -11.39
N GLN A 242 7.74 22.59 -12.49
CA GLN A 242 6.30 22.66 -12.60
C GLN A 242 5.73 21.24 -12.64
N VAL A 243 4.68 20.98 -11.87
CA VAL A 243 4.01 19.68 -11.76
C VAL A 243 2.57 19.82 -12.20
N GLN A 244 2.09 18.88 -13.00
CA GLN A 244 0.68 18.75 -13.39
C GLN A 244 0.27 17.28 -13.32
N TYR A 245 -1.01 17.01 -13.12
CA TYR A 245 -1.59 15.68 -13.31
C TYR A 245 -2.74 15.73 -14.32
N LYS A 246 -2.84 14.67 -15.13
CA LYS A 246 -3.88 14.47 -16.14
C LYS A 246 -4.58 13.15 -15.86
N PHE A 247 -5.90 13.11 -15.94
CA PHE A 247 -6.68 11.90 -15.70
C PHE A 247 -8.00 11.91 -16.47
N THR A 248 -8.64 10.75 -16.57
CA THR A 248 -9.98 10.57 -17.12
C THR A 248 -10.98 10.32 -15.99
N PHE A 249 -11.96 11.20 -15.82
CA PHE A 249 -13.10 11.03 -14.92
C PHE A 249 -14.40 11.00 -15.73
N GLN A 250 -15.21 9.94 -15.56
CA GLN A 250 -16.45 9.72 -16.32
C GLN A 250 -16.31 9.85 -17.86
N GLY A 251 -15.11 9.59 -18.39
CA GLY A 251 -14.78 9.71 -19.82
C GLY A 251 -14.39 11.11 -20.28
N GLN A 252 -14.46 12.12 -19.40
CA GLN A 252 -13.89 13.44 -19.64
C GLN A 252 -12.42 13.45 -19.19
N ARG A 253 -11.54 14.02 -19.99
CA ARG A 253 -10.14 14.23 -19.62
C ARG A 253 -10.01 15.55 -18.87
N VAL A 254 -9.48 15.47 -17.65
CA VAL A 254 -9.19 16.59 -16.76
C VAL A 254 -7.66 16.75 -16.68
N MET A 255 -7.22 17.99 -16.62
CA MET A 255 -5.82 18.37 -16.39
C MET A 255 -5.81 19.36 -15.23
N SER A 256 -4.89 19.18 -14.29
CA SER A 256 -4.74 20.08 -13.15
C SER A 256 -4.18 21.44 -13.60
N ASP A 257 -4.41 22.45 -12.78
CA ASP A 257 -3.58 23.64 -12.82
C ASP A 257 -2.10 23.28 -12.56
N PRO A 258 -1.14 24.06 -13.10
CA PRO A 258 0.28 23.87 -12.83
C PRO A 258 0.65 24.28 -11.39
N ASP A 259 1.08 23.32 -10.58
CA ASP A 259 1.76 23.60 -9.31
C ASP A 259 3.27 23.83 -9.56
N ARG A 260 3.92 24.63 -8.70
CA ARG A 260 5.32 25.06 -8.87
C ARG A 260 6.14 24.90 -7.60
N ILE A 261 7.13 24.01 -7.67
CA ILE A 261 8.08 23.80 -6.60
C ILE A 261 9.06 24.99 -6.58
N THR A 262 8.95 25.82 -5.54
CA THR A 262 9.80 26.98 -5.31
C THR A 262 10.85 26.68 -4.23
N ILE A 263 12.14 26.91 -4.53
CA ILE A 263 13.22 26.84 -3.53
C ILE A 263 13.80 28.22 -3.23
N LEU A 264 14.40 28.38 -2.05
CA LEU A 264 15.23 29.55 -1.70
C LEU A 264 16.70 29.21 -1.95
N ARG A 265 17.37 29.91 -2.86
CA ARG A 265 18.81 29.75 -3.10
C ARG A 265 19.60 30.72 -2.23
N GLY A 266 20.13 30.24 -1.11
CA GLY A 266 20.95 31.02 -0.17
C GLY A 266 22.41 31.25 -0.62
N ARG A 267 23.09 32.20 0.02
CA ARG A 267 24.54 32.46 -0.18
C ARG A 267 25.47 31.50 0.57
N GLY A 268 25.00 30.89 1.66
CA GLY A 268 25.79 29.93 2.44
C GLY A 268 25.79 28.53 1.84
N THR A 269 26.87 27.79 2.08
CA THR A 269 26.88 26.32 2.01
C THR A 269 26.09 25.76 3.20
N ALA A 270 25.18 24.81 2.97
CA ALA A 270 24.57 24.08 4.07
C ALA A 270 25.66 23.30 4.83
N ALA A 271 25.79 23.57 6.14
CA ALA A 271 26.74 22.90 7.01
C ALA A 271 26.04 21.71 7.69
N GLY A 272 25.93 20.59 6.97
CA GLY A 272 25.21 19.40 7.41
C GLY A 272 25.26 18.28 6.37
N ASP A 273 24.71 17.11 6.72
CA ASP A 273 24.43 16.04 5.77
C ASP A 273 23.08 16.33 5.09
N PRO A 274 23.03 16.57 3.77
CA PRO A 274 21.78 16.87 3.06
C PRO A 274 20.71 15.77 3.20
N ALA A 275 21.10 14.52 3.47
CA ALA A 275 20.16 13.43 3.70
C ALA A 275 19.55 13.45 5.12
N ALA A 276 20.32 13.90 6.11
CA ALA A 276 19.83 14.10 7.48
C ALA A 276 18.89 15.32 7.57
N ASP A 277 19.26 16.42 6.89
CA ASP A 277 18.52 17.68 6.90
C ASP A 277 17.27 17.69 5.99
N ALA A 278 17.05 16.63 5.20
CA ALA A 278 15.90 16.50 4.31
C ALA A 278 14.55 16.47 5.09
N PRO A 279 13.45 16.98 4.51
CA PRO A 279 12.13 16.93 5.14
C PRO A 279 11.71 15.51 5.53
N ALA A 280 10.99 15.37 6.65
CA ALA A 280 10.63 14.06 7.20
C ALA A 280 9.95 13.13 6.18
N GLN A 281 9.00 13.65 5.39
CA GLN A 281 8.32 12.93 4.32
C GLN A 281 9.28 12.35 3.27
N VAL A 282 10.33 13.10 2.90
CA VAL A 282 11.36 12.65 1.95
C VAL A 282 12.21 11.55 2.58
N ARG A 283 12.61 11.69 3.85
CA ARG A 283 13.39 10.67 4.57
C ARG A 283 12.61 9.36 4.73
N THR A 284 11.32 9.43 5.09
CA THR A 284 10.43 8.27 5.18
C THR A 284 10.30 7.57 3.84
N GLU A 285 10.10 8.31 2.75
CA GLU A 285 9.96 7.71 1.42
C GLU A 285 11.29 7.10 0.93
N VAL A 286 12.42 7.78 1.10
CA VAL A 286 13.75 7.22 0.81
C VAL A 286 14.04 5.95 1.63
N ALA A 287 13.64 5.91 2.91
CA ALA A 287 13.75 4.70 3.73
C ALA A 287 12.88 3.56 3.19
N ARG A 288 11.65 3.85 2.74
CA ARG A 288 10.77 2.88 2.07
C ARG A 288 11.37 2.34 0.76
N ARG A 289 12.09 3.16 0.00
CA ARG A 289 12.80 2.72 -1.21
C ARG A 289 13.97 1.78 -0.89
N ARG A 290 14.81 2.15 0.10
CA ARG A 290 15.90 1.27 0.59
C ARG A 290 15.39 -0.07 1.13
N HIS A 291 14.26 -0.07 1.83
CA HIS A 291 13.55 -1.27 2.29
C HIS A 291 13.16 -2.20 1.12
N VAL A 292 12.58 -1.66 0.05
CA VAL A 292 12.26 -2.42 -1.17
C VAL A 292 13.50 -3.04 -1.81
N ASP A 293 14.61 -2.30 -1.88
CA ASP A 293 15.84 -2.81 -2.48
C ASP A 293 16.53 -3.87 -1.61
N ALA A 294 16.44 -3.76 -0.28
CA ALA A 294 16.87 -4.80 0.65
C ALA A 294 16.05 -6.10 0.48
N ILE A 295 14.73 -6.01 0.30
CA ILE A 295 13.89 -7.19 0.03
C ILE A 295 14.30 -7.87 -1.28
N LYS A 296 14.53 -7.11 -2.36
CA LYS A 296 15.01 -7.67 -3.64
C LYS A 296 16.36 -8.37 -3.48
N ALA A 297 17.33 -7.73 -2.83
CA ALA A 297 18.66 -8.29 -2.61
C ALA A 297 18.60 -9.56 -1.74
N ALA A 298 17.80 -9.54 -0.67
CA ALA A 298 17.56 -10.72 0.16
C ALA A 298 16.92 -11.87 -0.63
N MET A 299 15.93 -11.58 -1.49
CA MET A 299 15.35 -12.59 -2.39
C MET A 299 16.41 -13.18 -3.33
N GLU A 300 17.26 -12.35 -3.96
CA GLU A 300 18.33 -12.83 -4.84
C GLU A 300 19.29 -13.80 -4.12
N LYS A 301 19.65 -13.49 -2.87
CA LYS A 301 20.45 -14.38 -2.01
C LYS A 301 19.72 -15.68 -1.69
N ALA A 302 18.46 -15.59 -1.29
CA ALA A 302 17.63 -16.75 -0.92
C ALA A 302 17.37 -17.71 -2.09
N GLU A 303 17.15 -17.19 -3.30
CA GLU A 303 16.98 -18.01 -4.52
C GLU A 303 18.31 -18.63 -4.99
N GLY A 304 19.44 -18.05 -4.60
CA GLY A 304 20.79 -18.62 -4.73
C GLY A 304 21.21 -19.51 -3.55
N ASP A 305 20.25 -20.05 -2.77
CA ASP A 305 20.44 -20.90 -1.60
C ASP A 305 21.26 -20.30 -0.43
N ARG A 306 21.49 -18.98 -0.44
CA ARG A 306 22.21 -18.24 0.62
C ARG A 306 21.23 -17.54 1.57
N LEU A 307 20.52 -18.33 2.37
CA LEU A 307 19.53 -17.81 3.33
C LEU A 307 20.14 -17.00 4.48
N GLU A 308 21.41 -17.26 4.84
CA GLU A 308 22.12 -16.48 5.87
C GLU A 308 22.41 -15.06 5.37
N ASP A 309 23.11 -14.91 4.22
CA ASP A 309 23.28 -13.62 3.51
C ASP A 309 21.94 -12.85 3.38
N ALA A 310 20.86 -13.56 3.02
CA ALA A 310 19.54 -12.96 2.83
C ALA A 310 18.98 -12.35 4.13
N ARG A 311 19.14 -13.05 5.26
CA ARG A 311 18.67 -12.60 6.57
C ARG A 311 19.55 -11.50 7.13
N ASP A 312 20.85 -11.51 6.85
CA ASP A 312 21.75 -10.42 7.26
C ASP A 312 21.38 -9.09 6.58
N ILE A 313 21.05 -9.12 5.27
CA ILE A 313 20.54 -7.95 4.53
C ILE A 313 19.23 -7.42 5.16
N LEU A 314 18.28 -8.30 5.48
CA LEU A 314 17.00 -7.91 6.11
C LEU A 314 17.22 -7.34 7.53
N ALA A 315 18.16 -7.91 8.29
CA ALA A 315 18.51 -7.43 9.63
C ALA A 315 19.23 -6.08 9.59
N GLU A 316 20.07 -5.83 8.59
CA GLU A 316 20.68 -4.52 8.36
C GLU A 316 19.65 -3.46 7.97
N ALA A 317 18.73 -3.81 7.07
CA ALA A 317 17.61 -2.93 6.71
C ALA A 317 16.75 -2.58 7.94
N LEU A 318 16.49 -3.55 8.83
CA LEU A 318 15.72 -3.33 10.06
C LEU A 318 16.44 -2.35 11.01
N ARG A 319 17.75 -2.53 11.22
CA ARG A 319 18.60 -1.60 12.00
C ARG A 319 18.60 -0.19 11.41
N ALA A 320 18.66 -0.07 10.08
CA ALA A 320 18.65 1.22 9.39
C ALA A 320 17.37 2.04 9.63
N LEU A 321 16.26 1.40 10.02
CA LEU A 321 15.00 2.07 10.35
C LEU A 321 14.93 2.58 11.80
N GLU A 322 15.75 2.10 12.73
CA GLU A 322 15.63 2.37 14.18
C GLU A 322 15.46 3.85 14.55
N ARG A 323 16.13 4.75 13.82
CA ARG A 323 16.17 6.19 14.12
C ARG A 323 15.07 7.03 13.48
N ILE A 324 14.17 6.41 12.71
CA ILE A 324 13.10 7.11 11.97
C ILE A 324 11.76 6.87 12.67
N VAL A 325 11.15 7.94 13.20
CA VAL A 325 9.85 7.88 13.88
C VAL A 325 8.77 8.32 12.90
N ASP A 326 8.03 7.35 12.35
CA ASP A 326 6.95 7.54 11.38
C ASP A 326 6.05 6.28 11.39
N PRO A 327 4.71 6.38 11.43
CA PRO A 327 3.81 5.22 11.42
C PRO A 327 3.99 4.30 10.20
N MET A 328 4.38 4.84 9.04
CA MET A 328 4.75 4.05 7.87
C MET A 328 5.94 3.13 8.18
N VAL A 329 6.95 3.65 8.89
CA VAL A 329 8.18 2.93 9.22
C VAL A 329 7.93 1.83 10.25
N ASP A 330 6.99 2.00 11.18
CA ASP A 330 6.56 0.91 12.08
C ASP A 330 5.97 -0.29 11.34
N MET A 331 5.36 -0.06 10.17
CA MET A 331 4.86 -1.12 9.31
C MET A 331 5.99 -1.77 8.48
N LEU A 332 6.98 -0.99 8.02
CA LEU A 332 8.19 -1.53 7.38
C LEU A 332 8.99 -2.41 8.35
N ARG A 333 9.11 -2.03 9.63
CA ARG A 333 9.75 -2.84 10.67
C ARG A 333 9.07 -4.20 10.84
N ARG A 334 7.73 -4.22 10.96
CA ARG A 334 6.93 -5.46 11.04
C ARG A 334 7.12 -6.35 9.82
N GLU A 335 7.13 -5.76 8.63
CA GLU A 335 7.37 -6.48 7.38
C GLU A 335 8.76 -7.13 7.31
N LEU A 336 9.83 -6.43 7.73
CA LEU A 336 11.17 -7.00 7.80
C LEU A 336 11.28 -8.08 8.88
N GLN A 337 10.66 -7.89 10.04
CA GLN A 337 10.58 -8.92 11.09
C GLN A 337 9.91 -10.18 10.57
N ARG A 338 8.78 -10.05 9.85
CA ARG A 338 8.08 -11.17 9.24
C ARG A 338 8.92 -11.87 8.18
N LEU A 339 9.60 -11.13 7.31
CA LEU A 339 10.51 -11.69 6.31
C LEU A 339 11.70 -12.44 6.97
N LEU A 340 12.25 -11.95 8.07
CA LEU A 340 13.33 -12.61 8.83
C LEU A 340 12.93 -13.98 9.37
N GLU A 341 11.66 -14.17 9.73
CA GLU A 341 11.07 -15.47 10.10
C GLU A 341 10.89 -16.36 8.88
N LEU A 342 10.27 -15.84 7.81
CA LEU A 342 9.92 -16.61 6.63
C LEU A 342 11.15 -17.06 5.82
N PHE A 343 12.28 -16.35 5.94
CA PHE A 343 13.55 -16.70 5.30
C PHE A 343 14.40 -17.67 6.13
N ARG A 344 13.90 -18.16 7.28
CA ARG A 344 14.65 -19.02 8.20
C ARG A 344 15.06 -20.38 7.63
N THR A 345 14.24 -20.99 6.78
CA THR A 345 14.52 -22.29 6.15
C THR A 345 14.12 -22.28 4.68
N LYS A 346 14.67 -23.21 3.90
CA LYS A 346 14.41 -23.33 2.46
C LYS A 346 12.94 -23.57 2.15
N ASP A 347 12.27 -24.39 2.94
CA ASP A 347 10.87 -24.76 2.71
C ASP A 347 9.94 -23.63 3.16
N THR A 348 10.17 -23.02 4.33
CA THR A 348 9.45 -21.80 4.77
C THR A 348 9.60 -20.66 3.75
N TYR A 349 10.80 -20.47 3.21
CA TYR A 349 11.04 -19.47 2.18
C TYR A 349 10.27 -19.79 0.90
N ARG A 350 10.28 -21.03 0.43
CA ARG A 350 9.58 -21.42 -0.82
C ARG A 350 8.07 -21.31 -0.71
N GLU A 351 7.49 -21.81 0.38
CA GLU A 351 6.03 -21.90 0.56
C GLU A 351 5.37 -20.58 1.00
N GLN A 352 6.10 -19.75 1.76
CA GLN A 352 5.54 -18.55 2.40
C GLN A 352 6.40 -17.31 2.15
N GLY A 353 7.72 -17.36 2.36
CA GLY A 353 8.61 -16.18 2.24
C GLY A 353 8.68 -15.57 0.84
N ARG A 354 8.73 -16.40 -0.21
CA ARG A 354 8.74 -16.00 -1.62
C ARG A 354 7.42 -15.34 -2.02
N PRO A 355 6.23 -15.95 -1.86
CA PRO A 355 4.98 -15.29 -2.22
C PRO A 355 4.70 -14.05 -1.35
N TYR A 356 5.07 -14.06 -0.06
CA TYR A 356 5.04 -12.86 0.79
C TYR A 356 5.88 -11.73 0.18
N ALA A 357 7.15 -11.99 -0.14
CA ALA A 357 8.07 -10.98 -0.67
C ALA A 357 7.66 -10.48 -2.07
N ILE A 358 7.17 -11.34 -2.96
CA ILE A 358 6.64 -10.93 -4.27
C ILE A 358 5.41 -10.00 -4.10
N SER A 359 4.51 -10.33 -3.17
CA SER A 359 3.35 -9.49 -2.86
C SER A 359 3.77 -8.14 -2.25
N SER A 360 4.70 -8.14 -1.30
CA SER A 360 5.31 -6.94 -0.72
C SER A 360 5.92 -6.02 -1.79
N LEU A 361 6.74 -6.57 -2.69
CA LEU A 361 7.37 -5.81 -3.78
C LEU A 361 6.33 -5.24 -4.75
N ALA A 362 5.29 -6.00 -5.09
CA ALA A 362 4.19 -5.52 -5.92
C ALA A 362 3.44 -4.36 -5.23
N SER A 363 3.16 -4.49 -3.93
CA SER A 363 2.49 -3.46 -3.13
C SER A 363 3.29 -2.16 -3.07
N HIS A 364 4.58 -2.24 -2.73
CA HIS A 364 5.46 -1.07 -2.68
C HIS A 364 5.75 -0.47 -4.06
N GLY A 365 5.79 -1.30 -5.10
CA GLY A 365 6.00 -0.87 -6.48
C GLY A 365 4.80 -0.11 -7.04
N ARG A 366 3.57 -0.50 -6.66
CA ARG A 366 2.31 0.14 -7.09
C ARG A 366 1.77 1.15 -6.07
N GLN A 367 2.34 1.22 -4.87
CA GLN A 367 1.83 1.99 -3.73
C GLN A 367 0.35 1.72 -3.45
N ARG A 368 0.03 0.42 -3.46
CA ARG A 368 -1.32 -0.12 -3.41
C ARG A 368 -1.32 -1.36 -2.51
N PHE A 369 -2.35 -1.54 -1.70
CA PHE A 369 -2.44 -2.69 -0.81
C PHE A 369 -2.42 -4.02 -1.60
N THR A 370 -1.78 -5.03 -1.01
CA THR A 370 -1.85 -6.44 -1.45
C THR A 370 -1.94 -7.34 -0.24
N ALA A 371 -2.64 -8.47 -0.36
CA ALA A 371 -2.59 -9.50 0.68
C ALA A 371 -1.26 -10.26 0.63
N ARG A 372 -0.68 -10.55 1.80
CA ARG A 372 0.66 -11.14 1.96
C ARG A 372 0.62 -12.46 2.75
N GLY A 373 -0.53 -13.11 2.80
CA GLY A 373 -0.79 -14.27 3.65
C GLY A 373 -1.31 -13.91 5.04
N ASP A 374 -0.94 -12.73 5.56
CA ASP A 374 -1.48 -12.11 6.78
C ASP A 374 -2.30 -10.86 6.45
N ALA A 375 -3.62 -10.92 6.65
CA ALA A 375 -4.50 -9.80 6.27
C ALA A 375 -4.37 -8.58 7.20
N GLU A 376 -3.85 -8.72 8.42
CA GLU A 376 -4.04 -7.72 9.49
C GLU A 376 -2.76 -7.03 9.96
N GLU A 377 -1.61 -7.70 9.97
CA GLU A 377 -0.40 -7.16 10.62
C GLU A 377 0.26 -6.02 9.83
N VAL A 378 0.26 -6.10 8.49
CA VAL A 378 0.94 -5.15 7.60
C VAL A 378 0.00 -4.56 6.54
N ARG A 379 -0.93 -3.69 6.98
CA ARG A 379 -1.91 -2.99 6.12
C ARG A 379 -1.36 -1.77 5.37
N LEU A 380 -0.16 -1.88 4.80
CA LEU A 380 0.44 -0.82 3.99
C LEU A 380 -0.39 -0.50 2.75
N PHE A 381 -0.66 0.79 2.53
CA PHE A 381 -1.51 1.31 1.44
C PHE A 381 -2.97 0.81 1.43
N ALA A 382 -3.47 0.26 2.55
CA ALA A 382 -4.88 -0.07 2.68
C ALA A 382 -5.73 1.21 2.76
N THR A 383 -6.86 1.22 2.06
CA THR A 383 -7.85 2.31 2.17
C THR A 383 -9.00 1.89 3.08
N ARG A 384 -9.68 2.86 3.69
CA ARG A 384 -10.84 2.62 4.57
C ARG A 384 -11.90 1.71 3.94
N ARG A 385 -12.08 1.76 2.61
CA ARG A 385 -13.02 0.88 1.91
C ARG A 385 -12.54 -0.57 1.85
N MET A 386 -11.23 -0.79 1.70
CA MET A 386 -10.63 -2.13 1.76
C MET A 386 -10.77 -2.74 3.16
N ASP A 387 -10.63 -1.93 4.22
CA ASP A 387 -10.85 -2.36 5.60
C ASP A 387 -12.33 -2.69 5.85
N THR A 388 -13.24 -1.84 5.37
CA THR A 388 -14.69 -2.08 5.45
C THR A 388 -15.09 -3.40 4.79
N TYR A 389 -14.47 -3.71 3.64
CA TYR A 389 -14.75 -4.93 2.88
C TYR A 389 -14.09 -6.17 3.51
N LEU A 390 -12.96 -6.01 4.21
CA LEU A 390 -12.39 -7.05 5.05
C LEU A 390 -13.36 -7.43 6.17
N GLU A 391 -13.88 -6.45 6.93
CA GLU A 391 -14.79 -6.72 8.04
C GLU A 391 -16.12 -7.34 7.59
N GLN A 392 -16.64 -6.94 6.42
CA GLN A 392 -17.80 -7.59 5.81
C GLN A 392 -17.49 -9.03 5.34
N ALA A 393 -16.28 -9.31 4.84
CA ALA A 393 -15.88 -10.65 4.40
C ALA A 393 -15.71 -11.66 5.55
N LYS A 394 -15.40 -11.18 6.77
CA LYS A 394 -15.33 -11.98 8.00
C LYS A 394 -16.71 -12.47 8.49
N ARG A 395 -17.81 -12.01 7.90
CA ARG A 395 -19.19 -12.37 8.27
C ARG A 395 -19.90 -13.11 7.14
N PRO A 396 -19.49 -14.36 6.82
CA PRO A 396 -19.96 -15.08 5.63
C PRO A 396 -21.45 -15.40 5.63
N ASP A 397 -22.08 -15.45 6.80
CA ASP A 397 -23.51 -15.70 7.00
C ASP A 397 -24.38 -14.45 6.81
N GLU A 398 -23.79 -13.25 6.91
CA GLU A 398 -24.47 -11.98 6.62
C GLU A 398 -24.43 -11.71 5.10
N LYS A 399 -25.55 -11.28 4.50
CA LYS A 399 -25.50 -10.72 3.14
C LYS A 399 -24.77 -9.38 3.24
N PRO A 400 -23.59 -9.18 2.61
CA PRO A 400 -22.91 -7.91 2.69
C PRO A 400 -23.73 -6.83 1.97
N PRO A 401 -23.69 -5.56 2.43
CA PRO A 401 -24.29 -4.44 1.70
C PRO A 401 -23.78 -4.40 0.26
N SER A 402 -24.61 -3.96 -0.68
CA SER A 402 -24.15 -3.64 -2.03
C SER A 402 -23.21 -2.44 -2.03
N ALA A 403 -22.42 -2.31 -3.08
CA ALA A 403 -21.50 -1.19 -3.24
C ALA A 403 -22.18 0.18 -3.46
N ASP A 404 -23.51 0.23 -3.63
CA ASP A 404 -24.28 1.48 -3.65
C ASP A 404 -24.83 1.84 -2.25
N GLU A 405 -25.13 0.85 -1.41
CA GLU A 405 -25.52 1.05 0.01
C GLU A 405 -24.31 1.52 0.83
N ASP A 406 -23.17 0.84 0.65
CA ASP A 406 -21.85 1.21 1.20
C ASP A 406 -21.50 2.70 1.08
N VAL A 407 -21.91 3.34 -0.02
CA VAL A 407 -21.61 4.75 -0.35
C VAL A 407 -22.63 5.70 0.26
N ARG A 408 -23.87 5.24 0.52
CA ARG A 408 -24.88 6.01 1.27
C ARG A 408 -24.58 6.04 2.76
N GLU A 409 -23.93 4.99 3.25
CA GLU A 409 -23.50 4.86 4.65
C GLU A 409 -22.12 5.47 4.93
N GLU A 410 -21.40 5.99 3.91
CA GLU A 410 -20.21 6.80 4.18
C GLU A 410 -20.61 8.06 4.96
N PRO A 411 -20.09 8.27 6.19
CA PRO A 411 -20.22 9.57 6.81
C PRO A 411 -19.58 10.60 5.87
N GLU A 412 -20.19 11.78 5.74
CA GLU A 412 -19.58 12.85 4.97
C GLU A 412 -18.12 13.05 5.45
N PRO A 413 -17.17 13.28 4.53
CA PRO A 413 -15.80 13.56 4.96
C PRO A 413 -15.86 14.70 5.98
N GLU A 414 -15.26 14.50 7.15
CA GLU A 414 -15.03 15.61 8.06
C GLU A 414 -14.33 16.67 7.24
N ARG A 415 -15.03 17.79 6.97
CA ARG A 415 -14.38 18.95 6.39
C ARG A 415 -13.19 19.21 7.28
N ALA A 416 -12.01 19.28 6.68
CA ALA A 416 -10.81 19.72 7.36
C ALA A 416 -11.02 21.19 7.75
N VAL A 417 -11.75 21.41 8.86
CA VAL A 417 -11.71 22.65 9.61
C VAL A 417 -10.22 22.86 9.89
N PRO A 418 -9.62 23.98 9.46
CA PRO A 418 -8.22 24.23 9.73
C PRO A 418 -8.00 24.21 11.24
N GLN A 419 -7.44 23.11 11.75
CA GLN A 419 -7.15 22.92 13.18
C GLN A 419 -5.91 23.71 13.61
N ASP A 420 -5.79 24.96 13.15
CA ASP A 420 -4.72 25.89 13.52
C ASP A 420 -5.20 27.34 13.39
N CYS A 421 -5.88 27.84 14.43
CA CYS A 421 -5.87 29.27 14.77
C CYS A 421 -6.35 29.55 16.22
N GLU A 422 -7.40 28.85 16.69
CA GLU A 422 -8.01 29.14 18.00
C GLU A 422 -7.29 28.46 19.18
N ARG A 423 -6.80 27.23 19.03
CA ARG A 423 -6.18 26.50 20.15
C ARG A 423 -4.87 27.15 20.62
N TRP A 424 -4.10 27.71 19.69
CA TRP A 424 -2.87 28.45 19.99
C TRP A 424 -3.11 29.83 20.61
N THR A 425 -4.19 30.53 20.22
CA THR A 425 -4.52 31.83 20.85
C THR A 425 -4.97 31.65 22.29
N VAL A 426 -5.83 30.67 22.58
CA VAL A 426 -6.25 30.36 23.97
C VAL A 426 -5.06 29.92 24.83
N MET A 427 -4.19 29.04 24.32
CA MET A 427 -3.01 28.58 25.08
C MET A 427 -1.97 29.71 25.26
N SER A 428 -1.78 30.59 24.28
CA SER A 428 -0.97 31.81 24.39
C SER A 428 -1.51 32.77 25.45
N VAL A 429 -2.82 33.01 25.49
CA VAL A 429 -3.45 33.89 26.48
C VAL A 429 -3.32 33.31 27.89
N ALA A 430 -3.56 32.01 28.06
CA ALA A 430 -3.37 31.33 29.34
C ALA A 430 -1.91 31.40 29.84
N LEU A 431 -0.92 31.18 28.96
CA LEU A 431 0.50 31.27 29.32
C LEU A 431 0.91 32.70 29.71
N ARG A 432 0.41 33.72 29.00
CA ARG A 432 0.65 35.13 29.30
C ARG A 432 0.04 35.55 30.64
N LEU A 433 -1.18 35.09 30.94
CA LEU A 433 -1.85 35.32 32.23
C LEU A 433 -1.11 34.62 33.38
N LEU A 434 -0.64 33.39 33.18
CA LEU A 434 0.17 32.68 34.18
C LEU A 434 1.48 33.43 34.46
N ALA A 435 2.14 33.94 33.42
CA ALA A 435 3.37 34.70 33.55
C ALA A 435 3.18 36.05 34.29
N THR A 436 2.10 36.79 34.05
CA THR A 436 1.81 38.01 34.81
C THR A 436 1.41 37.74 36.25
N VAL A 437 0.64 36.68 36.53
CA VAL A 437 0.29 36.27 37.90
C VAL A 437 1.55 35.87 38.68
N LEU A 438 2.44 35.07 38.10
CA LEU A 438 3.73 34.70 38.72
C LEU A 438 4.64 35.91 38.93
N SER A 439 4.66 36.85 38.00
CA SER A 439 5.44 38.10 38.12
C SER A 439 4.91 39.01 39.22
N LEU A 440 3.59 39.14 39.36
CA LEU A 440 2.95 39.90 40.44
C LEU A 440 3.16 39.24 41.81
N LEU A 441 3.14 37.90 41.88
CA LEU A 441 3.50 37.16 43.08
C LEU A 441 4.96 37.40 43.49
N ALA A 442 5.91 37.33 42.55
CA ALA A 442 7.31 37.65 42.81
C ALA A 442 7.51 39.10 43.29
N PHE A 443 6.78 40.06 42.71
CA PHE A 443 6.82 41.47 43.12
C PHE A 443 6.20 41.69 44.51
N SER A 444 5.12 40.97 44.84
CA SER A 444 4.49 41.01 46.17
C SER A 444 5.42 40.44 47.25
N ILE A 445 6.10 39.33 46.95
CA ILE A 445 7.10 38.71 47.85
C ILE A 445 8.26 39.69 48.10
N MET A 446 8.81 40.31 47.05
CA MET A 446 9.87 41.34 47.18
C MET A 446 9.42 42.56 48.01
N ARG A 447 8.13 42.90 48.00
CA ARG A 447 7.59 44.05 48.77
C ARG A 447 7.33 43.74 50.24
N THR A 448 7.23 42.45 50.61
CA THR A 448 7.11 42.00 52.01
C THR A 448 8.45 41.68 52.68
N SER A 449 9.49 41.38 51.90
CA SER A 449 10.87 41.32 52.40
C SER A 449 11.45 42.74 52.48
N GLY A 450 11.28 43.40 53.62
CA GLY A 450 11.83 44.74 53.86
C GLY A 450 13.33 44.80 53.55
N TRP A 451 13.72 45.72 52.67
CA TRP A 451 15.13 46.06 52.44
C TRP A 451 15.65 46.91 53.59
N ASP A 452 16.56 46.34 54.38
CA ASP A 452 17.38 47.11 55.30
C ASP A 452 18.78 46.47 55.41
N GLY A 453 19.82 47.30 55.30
CA GLY A 453 21.22 46.91 55.55
C GLY A 453 22.01 46.27 54.39
N ASP A 454 23.12 46.92 54.03
CA ASP A 454 24.13 46.42 53.08
C ASP A 454 24.71 45.02 53.41
N ARG A 455 24.82 44.17 52.38
CA ARG A 455 26.05 43.41 52.07
C ARG A 455 25.96 42.62 50.75
N TYR A 456 27.01 42.70 49.94
CA TYR A 456 27.24 41.80 48.80
C TYR A 456 27.47 40.36 49.30
N GLY A 457 26.56 39.43 48.98
CA GLY A 457 26.78 38.01 49.30
C GLY A 457 25.65 37.05 48.90
N ARG A 458 26.04 35.98 48.18
CA ARG A 458 25.29 34.73 47.90
C ARG A 458 24.12 34.76 46.90
N TYR A 459 24.44 34.40 45.65
CA TYR A 459 23.50 33.74 44.74
C TYR A 459 23.28 32.28 45.19
N GLU A 460 22.18 32.00 45.90
CA GLU A 460 21.70 30.63 46.15
C GLU A 460 20.19 30.33 45.91
N PRO A 461 19.25 31.30 45.83
CA PRO A 461 17.84 30.96 45.59
C PRO A 461 17.54 30.34 44.20
N TYR A 462 18.38 30.60 43.19
CA TYR A 462 18.10 30.23 41.79
C TYR A 462 18.24 28.73 41.47
N ARG A 463 18.72 27.89 42.40
CA ARG A 463 18.89 26.44 42.18
C ARG A 463 17.69 25.58 42.56
N LEU A 464 16.78 26.03 43.44
CA LEU A 464 15.67 25.19 43.89
C LEU A 464 14.55 25.06 42.84
N VAL A 465 14.20 26.16 42.15
CA VAL A 465 13.07 26.18 41.19
C VAL A 465 13.36 25.33 39.95
N THR A 466 14.63 25.19 39.55
CA THR A 466 15.07 24.36 38.42
C THR A 466 15.27 22.88 38.75
N THR A 467 15.17 22.50 40.03
CA THR A 467 15.37 21.10 40.47
C THR A 467 14.04 20.34 40.63
N CYS A 468 12.96 21.00 41.10
CA CYS A 468 11.66 20.34 41.28
C CYS A 468 11.00 19.83 39.98
N THR A 469 11.27 20.44 38.83
CA THR A 469 10.72 20.00 37.53
C THR A 469 11.42 18.76 36.95
N ARG A 470 12.60 18.38 37.48
CA ARG A 470 13.32 17.17 37.04
C ARG A 470 12.93 15.89 37.78
N SER A 471 12.42 15.98 39.01
CA SER A 471 12.12 14.80 39.83
C SER A 471 10.77 14.12 39.54
N PHE A 472 9.87 14.75 38.79
CA PHE A 472 8.54 14.19 38.48
C PHE A 472 8.51 13.26 37.26
N PHE A 473 9.59 13.17 36.47
CA PHE A 473 9.65 12.40 35.22
C PHE A 473 10.44 11.07 35.32
N LEU A 474 10.87 10.67 36.52
CA LEU A 474 11.82 9.56 36.73
C LEU A 474 11.30 8.39 37.59
N CYS A 475 10.01 8.38 37.98
CA CYS A 475 9.43 7.37 38.88
C CYS A 475 8.45 6.39 38.22
N SER A 476 8.61 6.09 36.93
CA SER A 476 7.74 5.12 36.21
C SER A 476 8.50 4.01 35.49
N PHE A 477 9.62 3.57 36.07
CA PHE A 477 10.34 2.36 35.68
C PHE A 477 10.77 1.56 36.93
N PHE A 478 10.83 0.23 36.78
CA PHE A 478 11.17 -0.82 37.76
C PHE A 478 10.06 -1.31 38.72
N PHE A 479 9.49 -2.48 38.39
CA PHE A 479 9.35 -3.63 39.30
C PHE A 479 9.34 -4.96 38.53
N TRP A 480 9.61 -6.09 39.21
CA TRP A 480 10.25 -7.32 38.67
C TRP A 480 9.87 -8.53 39.58
N ASP A 481 9.76 -9.83 39.21
CA ASP A 481 9.94 -10.60 37.96
C ASP A 481 9.15 -11.96 38.04
N HIS A 482 9.42 -12.91 37.11
CA HIS A 482 9.31 -14.40 37.26
C HIS A 482 7.86 -15.02 37.14
N ILE A 483 7.58 -16.27 36.69
CA ILE A 483 8.37 -17.47 36.28
C ILE A 483 7.53 -18.57 35.49
N PHE A 484 8.20 -19.49 34.75
CA PHE A 484 7.75 -20.83 34.20
C PHE A 484 6.73 -20.90 33.00
N VAL A 485 7.00 -21.54 31.83
CA VAL A 485 7.07 -23.01 31.45
C VAL A 485 5.66 -23.66 31.30
N TRP A 486 5.25 -24.42 30.25
CA TRP A 486 5.89 -25.29 29.21
C TRP A 486 5.08 -25.35 27.87
N THR A 487 5.55 -25.97 26.76
CA THR A 487 5.14 -27.34 26.30
C THR A 487 5.86 -27.82 25.02
N LYS A 488 5.89 -29.15 24.79
CA LYS A 488 6.47 -29.83 23.60
C LYS A 488 5.48 -29.98 22.44
N LYS A 489 5.98 -30.06 21.18
CA LYS A 489 5.66 -31.16 20.25
C LYS A 489 6.64 -31.24 19.05
N THR A 490 7.01 -32.47 18.69
CA THR A 490 7.78 -32.83 17.48
C THR A 490 7.07 -34.01 16.84
N THR A 491 6.77 -33.95 15.54
CA THR A 491 6.33 -35.13 14.77
C THR A 491 6.88 -35.10 13.34
N LEU A 492 7.20 -36.30 12.84
CA LEU A 492 7.83 -36.64 11.57
C LEU A 492 7.22 -36.06 10.29
N PHE A 493 8.08 -35.93 9.28
CA PHE A 493 7.73 -35.82 7.87
C PHE A 493 7.23 -37.16 7.29
N LEU A 494 6.29 -37.10 6.36
CA LEU A 494 6.02 -38.16 5.38
C LEU A 494 5.89 -37.51 3.99
N ASN A 495 6.80 -37.88 3.09
CA ASN A 495 6.90 -37.35 1.74
C ASN A 495 6.11 -38.24 0.78
N ILE A 496 5.05 -37.71 0.17
CA ILE A 496 4.32 -38.36 -0.93
C ILE A 496 4.06 -37.29 -2.00
N LYS A 497 4.59 -37.54 -3.21
CA LYS A 497 4.32 -36.75 -4.42
C LYS A 497 2.90 -37.04 -4.95
N ASP A 498 2.49 -36.23 -5.91
CA ASP A 498 1.21 -36.27 -6.64
C ASP A 498 0.03 -35.59 -5.91
N LYS A 499 -0.20 -34.32 -6.27
CA LYS A 499 -1.44 -33.59 -6.02
C LYS A 499 -2.08 -33.26 -7.37
N PRO A 500 -3.40 -33.45 -7.55
CA PRO A 500 -4.09 -32.84 -8.68
C PRO A 500 -4.08 -31.31 -8.50
N ALA A 501 -3.96 -30.57 -9.60
CA ALA A 501 -4.11 -29.12 -9.60
C ALA A 501 -5.60 -28.78 -9.82
N TYR A 502 -6.13 -27.79 -9.09
CA TYR A 502 -7.56 -27.54 -8.96
C TYR A 502 -8.02 -26.35 -9.80
N VAL A 503 -9.33 -26.06 -9.75
CA VAL A 503 -9.96 -25.08 -10.64
C VAL A 503 -9.47 -23.66 -10.39
N VAL A 504 -9.01 -23.07 -11.48
CA VAL A 504 -8.41 -21.76 -11.54
C VAL A 504 -9.42 -20.85 -12.24
N CYS A 505 -9.74 -19.71 -11.64
CA CYS A 505 -10.83 -18.86 -12.12
C CYS A 505 -10.35 -17.44 -12.45
N ILE A 506 -10.86 -16.93 -13.58
CA ILE A 506 -10.63 -15.58 -14.06
C ILE A 506 -11.93 -14.81 -14.09
N HIS A 507 -11.94 -13.68 -13.42
CA HIS A 507 -13.09 -12.81 -13.26
C HIS A 507 -12.78 -11.50 -13.96
N ILE A 508 -13.70 -11.06 -14.80
CA ILE A 508 -13.62 -9.76 -15.43
C ILE A 508 -14.68 -8.91 -14.76
N ILE A 509 -14.24 -7.89 -14.03
CA ILE A 509 -15.13 -6.91 -13.44
C ILE A 509 -14.98 -5.63 -14.25
N ASP A 510 -16.09 -5.19 -14.86
CA ASP A 510 -16.19 -3.92 -15.58
C ASP A 510 -17.16 -3.02 -14.82
N ILE A 511 -16.57 -2.05 -14.12
CA ILE A 511 -17.17 -1.29 -13.02
C ILE A 511 -17.56 0.09 -13.52
N TYR A 512 -18.71 0.57 -13.06
CA TYR A 512 -19.12 1.96 -13.28
C TYR A 512 -18.47 2.89 -12.26
N ILE A 513 -17.77 3.94 -12.72
CA ILE A 513 -17.14 4.94 -11.84
C ILE A 513 -18.23 5.79 -11.19
N LYS A 514 -18.44 5.54 -9.90
CA LYS A 514 -19.44 6.21 -9.09
C LYS A 514 -19.01 7.65 -8.77
N ASN A 515 -19.99 8.53 -8.61
CA ASN A 515 -19.74 9.85 -8.04
C ASN A 515 -19.47 9.71 -6.54
N TYR A 516 -18.21 9.58 -6.16
CA TYR A 516 -17.77 9.92 -4.82
C TYR A 516 -17.93 11.44 -4.65
N LYS A 517 -18.51 11.88 -3.53
CA LYS A 517 -18.54 13.31 -3.20
C LYS A 517 -17.10 13.80 -3.14
N SER A 518 -16.76 14.83 -3.91
CA SER A 518 -15.42 15.43 -3.88
C SER A 518 -15.15 16.00 -2.49
N SER A 519 -14.12 15.45 -1.83
CA SER A 519 -13.51 15.99 -0.62
C SER A 519 -12.72 17.27 -0.91
#